data_AF-A0A4Q3IEN4-F1
#
_entry.id   AF-A0A4Q3IEN4-F1
#
_cell.length_a   1.000
_cell.length_b   1.000
_cell.length_c   1.000
_cell.angle_alpha   90.00
_cell.angle_beta   90.00
_cell.angle_gamma   90.00
#
_symmetry.space_group_name_H-M   'P 1'
#
loop_
_entity.id
_entity.type
_entity.pdbx_description
1 polymer ?
#
loop_
_entity_poly.entity_id
_entity_poly.type
_entity_poly.pdbx_seq_one_letter_code
_entity_poly.pdbx_strand_id
1 'polypeptide(L)'
;MTRVRRQFGVRTALAVWRRLVTSASVDAARRQLGATVSARRQTRPARGREVVVGLVGRSIQASRTPRMHELEGSRIGLGYTYVLIDFDTLDLADADLGAMVEAARQLGFAGLNVTHPFKQSILPLLDDLAPEAAAIGAVNTVVFADGRRTGHNTDCWGFAESFREGLAGVPMDSVVQFGAGGAGAAVAHALLSLGARRLTLCETEPERAERLAARLADRFGASVGVSGDAALALADASGLVNA
;
A
#
# COMPACT_ATOMS: atom_id res chain seq x y z
N MET A 1 24.47 -38.44 -35.91
CA MET A 1 23.42 -38.56 -34.87
C MET A 1 23.25 -37.22 -34.18
N THR A 2 22.12 -36.59 -34.45
CA THR A 2 21.82 -35.17 -34.28
C THR A 2 21.33 -34.87 -32.85
N ARG A 3 21.92 -33.91 -32.14
CA ARG A 3 21.40 -33.42 -30.85
C ARG A 3 20.35 -32.32 -31.09
N VAL A 4 19.11 -32.64 -30.75
CA VAL A 4 17.93 -31.76 -30.82
C VAL A 4 17.98 -30.70 -29.71
N ARG A 5 17.91 -29.42 -30.10
CA ARG A 5 17.66 -28.28 -29.21
C ARG A 5 16.24 -28.36 -28.65
N ARG A 6 16.10 -28.44 -27.33
CA ARG A 6 14.83 -28.27 -26.62
C ARG A 6 14.55 -26.78 -26.41
N GLN A 7 13.73 -26.21 -27.29
CA GLN A 7 13.20 -24.86 -27.17
C GLN A 7 11.82 -24.95 -26.50
N PHE A 8 11.78 -24.93 -25.16
CA PHE A 8 10.53 -24.98 -24.40
C PHE A 8 10.05 -23.55 -24.05
N GLY A 9 9.02 -23.08 -24.76
CA GLY A 9 7.75 -22.70 -24.13
C GLY A 9 7.61 -21.42 -23.29
N VAL A 10 8.52 -20.44 -23.29
CA VAL A 10 8.35 -19.22 -22.47
C VAL A 10 7.38 -18.18 -23.08
N ARG A 11 7.03 -18.29 -24.37
CA ARG A 11 6.23 -17.25 -25.07
C ARG A 11 4.71 -17.34 -24.88
N THR A 12 4.18 -18.44 -24.36
CA THR A 12 2.71 -18.65 -24.32
C THR A 12 2.08 -18.15 -23.01
N ALA A 13 2.81 -18.14 -21.89
CA ALA A 13 2.28 -17.67 -20.60
C ALA A 13 2.07 -16.14 -20.55
N LEU A 14 2.94 -15.35 -21.21
CA LEU A 14 2.76 -13.89 -21.31
C LEU A 14 1.56 -13.48 -22.19
N ALA A 15 1.14 -14.34 -23.12
CA ALA A 15 -0.01 -14.06 -23.99
C ALA A 15 -1.35 -14.36 -23.29
N VAL A 16 -1.37 -15.30 -22.33
CA VAL A 16 -2.58 -15.63 -21.55
C VAL A 16 -2.93 -14.53 -20.55
N TRP A 17 -1.95 -13.80 -20.03
CA TRP A 17 -2.19 -12.61 -19.18
C TRP A 17 -2.75 -11.39 -19.94
N ARG A 18 -2.61 -11.35 -21.28
CA ARG A 18 -3.03 -10.20 -22.12
C ARG A 18 -4.50 -10.23 -22.55
N ARG A 19 -5.28 -11.23 -22.13
CA ARG A 19 -6.75 -11.28 -22.30
C ARG A 19 -7.41 -11.60 -20.98
N LEU A 20 -7.33 -10.67 -20.03
CA LEU A 20 -8.39 -10.55 -19.03
C LEU A 20 -9.65 -10.18 -19.81
N VAL A 21 -10.62 -11.10 -19.85
CA VAL A 21 -12.00 -10.71 -20.12
C VAL A 21 -12.36 -9.75 -19.00
N THR A 22 -12.36 -8.45 -19.28
CA THR A 22 -12.83 -7.47 -18.30
C THR A 22 -14.30 -7.74 -18.07
N SER A 23 -14.70 -7.85 -16.80
CA SER A 23 -16.12 -7.97 -16.46
C SER A 23 -16.85 -6.70 -16.90
N ALA A 24 -18.15 -6.80 -17.16
CA ALA A 24 -18.97 -5.63 -17.45
C ALA A 24 -18.87 -4.57 -16.33
N SER A 25 -18.69 -5.01 -15.07
CA SER A 25 -18.47 -4.15 -13.90
C SER A 25 -17.16 -3.38 -13.97
N VAL A 26 -16.05 -4.03 -14.34
CA VAL A 26 -14.75 -3.36 -14.52
C VAL A 26 -14.81 -2.31 -15.63
N ASP A 27 -15.46 -2.62 -16.76
CA ASP A 27 -15.60 -1.66 -17.85
C ASP A 27 -16.47 -0.46 -17.46
N ALA A 28 -17.54 -0.69 -16.69
CA ALA A 28 -18.37 0.37 -16.13
C ALA A 28 -17.58 1.25 -15.15
N ALA A 29 -16.84 0.64 -14.22
CA ALA A 29 -16.00 1.33 -13.26
C ALA A 29 -14.91 2.17 -13.94
N ARG A 30 -14.28 1.64 -15.00
CA ARG A 30 -13.31 2.38 -15.81
C ARG A 30 -13.93 3.61 -16.47
N ARG A 31 -15.12 3.48 -17.06
CA ARG A 31 -15.84 4.62 -17.68
C ARG A 31 -16.19 5.67 -16.62
N GLN A 32 -16.69 5.24 -15.47
CA GLN A 32 -17.02 6.13 -14.35
C GLN A 32 -15.77 6.86 -13.83
N LEU A 33 -14.64 6.17 -13.71
CA LEU A 33 -13.37 6.76 -13.30
C LEU A 33 -12.91 7.83 -14.31
N GLY A 34 -12.95 7.53 -15.61
CA GLY A 34 -12.60 8.50 -16.66
C GLY A 34 -13.51 9.74 -16.67
N ALA A 35 -14.82 9.55 -16.48
CA ALA A 35 -15.78 10.64 -16.36
C ALA A 35 -15.52 11.51 -15.13
N THR A 36 -15.22 10.87 -13.98
CA THR A 36 -14.88 11.55 -12.73
C THR A 36 -13.63 12.41 -12.89
N VAL A 37 -12.56 11.85 -13.45
CA VAL A 37 -11.31 12.62 -13.71
C VAL A 37 -11.59 13.82 -14.61
N SER A 38 -12.35 13.63 -15.68
CA SER A 38 -12.69 14.70 -16.63
C SER A 38 -13.47 15.83 -15.96
N ALA A 39 -14.52 15.49 -15.19
CA ALA A 39 -15.33 16.46 -14.45
C ALA A 39 -14.52 17.22 -13.39
N ARG A 40 -13.64 16.52 -12.65
CA ARG A 40 -12.79 17.15 -11.62
C ARG A 40 -11.71 18.07 -12.20
N ARG A 41 -11.21 17.80 -13.41
CA ARG A 41 -10.30 18.72 -14.11
C ARG A 41 -11.01 19.99 -14.58
N GLN A 42 -12.23 19.89 -15.11
CA GLN A 42 -12.98 21.04 -15.63
C GLN A 42 -13.37 22.07 -14.55
N THR A 43 -13.59 21.61 -13.33
CA THR A 43 -13.99 22.46 -12.19
C THR A 43 -12.81 23.15 -11.50
N ARG A 44 -11.56 22.86 -11.90
CA ARG A 44 -10.35 23.49 -11.37
C ARG A 44 -9.80 24.54 -12.34
N PRO A 45 -9.36 25.71 -11.83
CA PRO A 45 -8.66 26.68 -12.67
C PRO A 45 -7.35 26.08 -13.20
N ALA A 46 -7.14 26.14 -14.51
CA ALA A 46 -5.92 25.67 -15.16
C ALA A 46 -4.72 26.48 -14.67
N ARG A 47 -3.95 25.91 -13.73
CA ARG A 47 -2.68 26.48 -13.27
C ARG A 47 -1.62 25.37 -13.22
N GLY A 48 -0.50 25.61 -13.92
CA GLY A 48 0.67 24.75 -13.88
C GLY A 48 0.47 23.34 -14.46
N ARG A 49 1.35 22.42 -14.05
CA ARG A 49 1.32 21.02 -14.50
C ARG A 49 0.11 20.31 -13.89
N GLU A 50 -0.69 19.64 -14.71
CA GLU A 50 -1.78 18.79 -14.24
C GLU A 50 -1.27 17.43 -13.75
N VAL A 51 -1.74 17.00 -12.58
CA VAL A 51 -1.39 15.72 -11.97
C VAL A 51 -2.67 15.05 -11.50
N VAL A 52 -2.89 13.81 -11.92
CA VAL A 52 -4.00 12.99 -11.42
C VAL A 52 -3.43 11.84 -10.62
N VAL A 53 -3.93 11.64 -9.42
CA VAL A 53 -3.64 10.47 -8.58
C VAL A 53 -4.95 9.90 -8.04
N GLY A 54 -4.88 8.72 -7.45
CA GLY A 54 -6.04 8.15 -6.79
C GLY A 54 -5.74 7.39 -5.50
N LEU A 55 -6.77 7.09 -4.73
CA LEU A 55 -6.73 6.12 -3.62
C LEU A 55 -7.54 4.90 -4.03
N VAL A 56 -6.90 3.73 -4.06
CA VAL A 56 -7.59 2.44 -4.23
C VAL A 56 -7.76 1.74 -2.90
N GLY A 57 -8.97 1.26 -2.61
CA GLY A 57 -9.33 0.63 -1.34
C GLY A 57 -10.82 0.32 -1.23
N ARG A 58 -11.24 -0.06 -0.02
CA ARG A 58 -12.65 -0.24 0.36
C ARG A 58 -13.04 0.69 1.49
N SER A 59 -14.30 1.12 1.50
CA SER A 59 -14.88 1.98 2.53
C SER A 59 -14.06 3.27 2.75
N ILE A 60 -13.64 3.90 1.65
CA ILE A 60 -12.68 5.02 1.65
C ILE A 60 -13.32 6.39 1.44
N GLN A 61 -14.65 6.48 1.34
CA GLN A 61 -15.36 7.75 1.10
C GLN A 61 -15.08 8.83 2.16
N ALA A 62 -14.79 8.44 3.41
CA ALA A 62 -14.46 9.36 4.49
C ALA A 62 -12.98 9.81 4.50
N SER A 63 -12.17 9.39 3.51
CA SER A 63 -10.74 9.68 3.48
C SER A 63 -10.46 11.19 3.42
N ARG A 64 -9.50 11.62 4.23
CA ARG A 64 -9.00 13.02 4.26
C ARG A 64 -7.85 13.25 3.27
N THR A 65 -7.25 12.16 2.74
CA THR A 65 -6.12 12.21 1.80
C THR A 65 -6.41 13.05 0.55
N PRO A 66 -7.60 12.95 -0.09
CA PRO A 66 -7.90 13.79 -1.25
C PRO A 66 -7.75 15.28 -0.96
N ARG A 67 -8.37 15.76 0.12
CA ARG A 67 -8.31 17.18 0.50
C ARG A 67 -6.88 17.61 0.83
N MET A 68 -6.13 16.79 1.56
CA MET A 68 -4.74 17.08 1.93
C MET A 68 -3.86 17.31 0.70
N HIS A 69 -3.85 16.36 -0.24
CA HIS A 69 -3.04 16.44 -1.46
C HIS A 69 -3.47 17.58 -2.37
N GLU A 70 -4.77 17.78 -2.51
CA GLU A 70 -5.34 18.80 -3.38
C GLU A 70 -5.07 20.23 -2.90
N LEU A 71 -5.09 20.44 -1.57
CA LEU A 71 -4.69 21.71 -0.97
C LEU A 71 -3.21 21.98 -1.17
N GLU A 72 -2.36 20.98 -0.94
CA GLU A 72 -0.91 21.14 -1.10
C GLU A 72 -0.54 21.38 -2.57
N GLY A 73 -1.12 20.61 -3.49
CA GLY A 73 -0.95 20.83 -4.93
C GLY A 73 -1.32 22.26 -5.34
N SER A 74 -2.42 22.80 -4.84
CA SER A 74 -2.82 24.19 -5.09
C SER A 74 -1.79 25.20 -4.57
N ARG A 75 -1.25 24.98 -3.35
CA ARG A 75 -0.23 25.87 -2.75
C ARG A 75 1.06 25.93 -3.56
N ILE A 76 1.48 24.81 -4.14
CA ILE A 76 2.70 24.73 -4.96
C ILE A 76 2.44 24.95 -6.45
N GLY A 77 1.24 25.40 -6.84
CA GLY A 77 0.92 25.76 -8.23
C GLY A 77 0.71 24.58 -9.18
N LEU A 78 0.30 23.41 -8.66
CA LEU A 78 -0.07 22.23 -9.45
C LEU A 78 -1.59 22.10 -9.62
N GLY A 79 -2.01 21.73 -10.82
CA GLY A 79 -3.36 21.25 -11.12
C GLY A 79 -3.54 19.82 -10.59
N TYR A 80 -3.64 19.68 -9.26
CA TYR A 80 -3.62 18.38 -8.60
C TYR A 80 -5.03 17.84 -8.37
N THR A 81 -5.40 16.73 -9.01
CA THR A 81 -6.69 16.05 -8.85
C THR A 81 -6.51 14.69 -8.18
N TYR A 82 -7.25 14.46 -7.10
CA TYR A 82 -7.19 13.21 -6.34
C TYR A 82 -8.54 12.49 -6.41
N VAL A 83 -8.56 11.23 -6.87
CA VAL A 83 -9.81 10.47 -7.06
C VAL A 83 -9.87 9.24 -6.16
N LEU A 84 -11.04 8.93 -5.60
CA LEU A 84 -11.26 7.68 -4.88
C LEU A 84 -11.67 6.59 -5.86
N ILE A 85 -11.00 5.44 -5.78
CA ILE A 85 -11.32 4.19 -6.47
C ILE A 85 -11.79 3.22 -5.38
N ASP A 86 -13.03 3.42 -4.95
CA ASP A 86 -13.63 2.67 -3.85
C ASP A 86 -14.36 1.45 -4.39
N PHE A 87 -13.87 0.25 -4.07
CA PHE A 87 -14.46 -1.00 -4.57
C PHE A 87 -15.84 -1.29 -4.01
N ASP A 88 -16.22 -0.73 -2.86
CA ASP A 88 -17.59 -0.88 -2.36
C ASP A 88 -18.57 -0.01 -3.16
N THR A 89 -18.15 1.20 -3.53
CA THR A 89 -18.98 2.12 -4.32
C THR A 89 -19.06 1.72 -5.80
N LEU A 90 -18.00 1.07 -6.31
CA LEU A 90 -17.91 0.64 -7.70
C LEU A 90 -18.44 -0.78 -7.93
N ASP A 91 -18.90 -1.48 -6.89
CA ASP A 91 -19.37 -2.87 -6.94
C ASP A 91 -18.34 -3.81 -7.60
N LEU A 92 -17.09 -3.70 -7.13
CA LEU A 92 -15.96 -4.47 -7.64
C LEU A 92 -15.52 -5.55 -6.63
N ALA A 93 -15.03 -6.66 -7.14
CA ALA A 93 -14.40 -7.70 -6.34
C ALA A 93 -12.93 -7.36 -6.06
N ASP A 94 -12.35 -7.92 -5.00
CA ASP A 94 -10.91 -7.73 -4.71
C ASP A 94 -10.00 -8.22 -5.84
N ALA A 95 -10.46 -9.24 -6.58
CA ALA A 95 -9.77 -9.77 -7.76
C ALA A 95 -9.64 -8.74 -8.90
N ASP A 96 -10.46 -7.68 -8.91
CA ASP A 96 -10.44 -6.63 -9.94
C ASP A 96 -9.33 -5.59 -9.72
N LEU A 97 -8.55 -5.69 -8.62
CA LEU A 97 -7.43 -4.79 -8.32
C LEU A 97 -6.48 -4.60 -9.50
N GLY A 98 -6.06 -5.69 -10.14
CA GLY A 98 -5.16 -5.64 -11.29
C GLY A 98 -5.73 -4.84 -12.46
N ALA A 99 -7.00 -5.03 -12.76
CA ALA A 99 -7.66 -4.34 -13.85
C ALA A 99 -7.80 -2.83 -13.57
N MET A 100 -8.08 -2.46 -12.31
CA MET A 100 -8.24 -1.05 -11.93
C MET A 100 -6.91 -0.31 -11.81
N VAL A 101 -5.83 -0.97 -11.38
CA VAL A 101 -4.46 -0.40 -11.44
C VAL A 101 -4.08 -0.10 -12.89
N GLU A 102 -4.35 -1.04 -13.82
CA GLU A 102 -4.08 -0.83 -15.24
C GLU A 102 -4.98 0.24 -15.86
N ALA A 103 -6.27 0.30 -15.48
CA ALA A 103 -7.18 1.35 -15.92
C ALA A 103 -6.70 2.73 -15.49
N ALA A 104 -6.26 2.90 -14.24
CA ALA A 104 -5.69 4.16 -13.75
C ALA A 104 -4.45 4.57 -14.56
N ARG A 105 -3.54 3.63 -14.84
CA ARG A 105 -2.36 3.88 -15.68
C ARG A 105 -2.76 4.34 -17.10
N GLN A 106 -3.74 3.67 -17.72
CA GLN A 106 -4.24 4.01 -19.06
C GLN A 106 -4.98 5.37 -19.10
N LEU A 107 -5.60 5.77 -17.99
CA LEU A 107 -6.25 7.08 -17.83
C LEU A 107 -5.25 8.21 -17.50
N GLY A 108 -3.94 7.93 -17.49
CA GLY A 108 -2.90 8.94 -17.31
C GLY A 108 -2.74 9.40 -15.86
N PHE A 109 -3.02 8.53 -14.89
CA PHE A 109 -2.66 8.79 -13.49
C PHE A 109 -1.13 8.84 -13.37
N ALA A 110 -0.63 9.70 -12.48
CA ALA A 110 0.77 9.75 -12.09
C ALA A 110 1.11 8.75 -10.98
N GLY A 111 0.10 8.27 -10.25
CA GLY A 111 0.28 7.29 -9.19
C GLY A 111 -1.01 6.97 -8.44
N LEU A 112 -0.91 6.02 -7.52
CA LEU A 112 -2.01 5.60 -6.64
C LEU A 112 -1.51 5.51 -5.21
N ASN A 113 -2.27 6.04 -4.25
CA ASN A 113 -2.24 5.49 -2.91
C ASN A 113 -3.08 4.22 -2.85
N VAL A 114 -2.66 3.31 -1.99
CA VAL A 114 -3.24 1.97 -1.81
C VAL A 114 -3.51 1.81 -0.33
N THR A 115 -4.74 1.42 0.00
CA THR A 115 -5.12 1.15 1.39
C THR A 115 -5.78 -0.21 1.53
N HIS A 116 -6.33 -0.47 2.71
CA HIS A 116 -7.03 -1.70 3.03
C HIS A 116 -8.06 -2.08 1.93
N PRO A 117 -8.13 -3.37 1.54
CA PRO A 117 -7.26 -4.51 1.94
C PRO A 117 -6.02 -4.71 1.05
N PHE A 118 -5.71 -3.78 0.12
CA PHE A 118 -4.84 -4.04 -1.03
C PHE A 118 -3.34 -3.83 -0.82
N LYS A 119 -2.90 -3.39 0.36
CA LYS A 119 -1.48 -3.04 0.57
C LYS A 119 -0.50 -4.19 0.33
N GLN A 120 -0.93 -5.44 0.50
CA GLN A 120 -0.11 -6.62 0.20
C GLN A 120 -0.45 -7.24 -1.15
N SER A 121 -1.74 -7.33 -1.51
CA SER A 121 -2.15 -7.94 -2.77
C SER A 121 -1.76 -7.13 -4.01
N ILE A 122 -1.36 -5.86 -3.85
CA ILE A 122 -0.81 -5.07 -4.95
C ILE A 122 0.63 -5.46 -5.33
N LEU A 123 1.42 -6.04 -4.42
CA LEU A 123 2.83 -6.41 -4.66
C LEU A 123 3.06 -7.16 -5.98
N PRO A 124 2.31 -8.23 -6.32
CA PRO A 124 2.50 -8.96 -7.58
C PRO A 124 2.11 -8.17 -8.85
N LEU A 125 1.51 -6.98 -8.70
CA LEU A 125 1.06 -6.13 -9.81
C LEU A 125 2.08 -5.04 -10.18
N LEU A 126 3.19 -4.95 -9.46
CA LEU A 126 4.19 -3.89 -9.59
C LEU A 126 5.42 -4.41 -10.35
N ASP A 127 6.08 -3.50 -11.05
CA ASP A 127 7.29 -3.81 -11.83
C ASP A 127 8.57 -3.69 -10.98
N ASP A 128 8.51 -2.89 -9.90
CA ASP A 128 9.62 -2.69 -8.97
C ASP A 128 9.10 -2.27 -7.58
N LEU A 129 9.95 -2.42 -6.56
CA LEU A 129 9.69 -2.00 -5.19
C LEU A 129 10.88 -1.19 -4.68
N ALA A 130 10.57 -0.06 -4.06
CA ALA A 130 11.55 0.65 -3.27
C ALA A 130 12.03 -0.23 -2.09
N PRO A 131 13.29 -0.08 -1.63
CA PRO A 131 13.88 -0.95 -0.61
C PRO A 131 13.04 -1.07 0.66
N GLU A 132 12.41 0.02 1.10
CA GLU A 132 11.51 0.06 2.25
C GLU A 132 10.23 -0.77 2.02
N ALA A 133 9.60 -0.65 0.85
CA ALA A 133 8.40 -1.40 0.53
C ALA A 133 8.68 -2.91 0.42
N ALA A 134 9.82 -3.28 -0.18
CA ALA A 134 10.28 -4.66 -0.25
C ALA A 134 10.54 -5.25 1.15
N ALA A 135 11.19 -4.48 2.03
CA ALA A 135 11.45 -4.87 3.41
C ALA A 135 10.16 -5.08 4.22
N ILE A 136 9.22 -4.15 4.10
CA ILE A 136 7.94 -4.20 4.82
C ILE A 136 7.04 -5.28 4.25
N GLY A 137 7.11 -5.55 2.94
CA GLY A 137 6.18 -6.44 2.25
C GLY A 137 4.76 -5.88 2.21
N ALA A 138 4.64 -4.56 2.06
CA ALA A 138 3.39 -3.85 1.84
C ALA A 138 3.66 -2.52 1.11
N VAL A 139 2.74 -2.12 0.24
CA VAL A 139 2.81 -0.88 -0.56
C VAL A 139 1.57 -0.05 -0.27
N ASN A 140 1.76 1.23 0.07
CA ASN A 140 0.68 2.20 0.22
C ASN A 140 0.72 3.30 -0.87
N THR A 141 1.77 3.31 -1.70
CA THR A 141 2.01 4.34 -2.72
C THR A 141 2.62 3.68 -3.96
N VAL A 142 2.04 3.91 -5.12
CA VAL A 142 2.52 3.46 -6.42
C VAL A 142 2.79 4.67 -7.27
N VAL A 143 3.98 4.73 -7.86
CA VAL A 143 4.35 5.76 -8.82
C VAL A 143 4.34 5.16 -10.22
N PHE A 144 3.70 5.86 -11.15
CA PHE A 144 3.72 5.54 -12.57
C PHE A 144 4.72 6.47 -13.28
N ALA A 145 5.87 5.93 -13.66
CA ALA A 145 6.94 6.68 -14.34
C ALA A 145 7.64 5.79 -15.36
N ASP A 146 8.00 6.35 -16.52
CA ASP A 146 8.76 5.67 -17.57
C ASP A 146 8.17 4.30 -17.99
N GLY A 147 6.84 4.22 -17.96
CA GLY A 147 6.10 2.98 -18.29
C GLY A 147 6.16 1.90 -17.22
N ARG A 148 6.72 2.17 -16.04
CA ARG A 148 6.85 1.25 -14.90
C ARG A 148 5.95 1.66 -13.73
N ARG A 149 5.62 0.66 -12.91
CA ARG A 149 4.87 0.77 -11.66
C ARG A 149 5.81 0.45 -10.49
N THR A 150 6.22 1.47 -9.74
CA THR A 150 7.11 1.29 -8.59
C THR A 150 6.34 1.46 -7.29
N GLY A 151 6.44 0.48 -6.39
CA GLY A 151 5.81 0.50 -5.08
C GLY A 151 6.68 1.12 -4.00
N HIS A 152 6.06 1.95 -3.16
CA HIS A 152 6.64 2.61 -2.00
C HIS A 152 5.76 2.39 -0.77
N ASN A 153 6.36 2.57 0.41
CA ASN A 153 5.63 2.55 1.67
C ASN A 153 5.95 3.80 2.49
N THR A 154 5.05 4.76 2.48
CA THR A 154 5.20 6.03 3.23
C THR A 154 4.63 5.94 4.64
N ASP A 155 3.88 4.89 4.99
CA ASP A 155 3.35 4.71 6.35
C ASP A 155 4.48 4.50 7.37
N CYS A 156 5.50 3.70 7.00
CA CYS A 156 6.65 3.46 7.88
C CYS A 156 7.40 4.75 8.21
N TRP A 157 7.68 5.57 7.19
CA TRP A 157 8.34 6.86 7.39
C TRP A 157 7.45 7.82 8.18
N GLY A 158 6.18 7.96 7.79
CA GLY A 158 5.24 8.86 8.46
C GLY A 158 5.03 8.52 9.94
N PHE A 159 4.94 7.23 10.27
CA PHE A 159 4.88 6.78 11.66
C PHE A 159 6.18 7.12 12.40
N ALA A 160 7.34 6.84 11.81
CA ALA A 160 8.62 7.10 12.44
C ALA A 160 8.86 8.59 12.72
N GLU A 161 8.52 9.48 11.78
CA GLU A 161 8.64 10.93 12.02
C GLU A 161 7.66 11.41 13.08
N SER A 162 6.40 10.97 13.02
CA SER A 162 5.40 11.35 14.04
C SER A 162 5.84 10.89 15.44
N PHE A 163 6.46 9.72 15.53
CA PHE A 163 7.02 9.22 16.79
C PHE A 163 8.18 10.09 17.28
N ARG A 164 9.12 10.48 16.41
CA ARG A 164 10.23 11.37 16.80
C ARG A 164 9.75 12.75 17.24
N GLU A 165 8.72 13.28 16.59
CA GLU A 165 8.16 14.59 16.94
C GLU A 165 7.37 14.55 18.26
N GLY A 166 6.56 13.51 18.47
CA GLY A 166 5.61 13.46 19.59
C GLY A 166 6.04 12.63 20.81
N LEU A 167 6.96 11.68 20.64
CA LEU A 167 7.30 10.65 21.63
C LEU A 167 8.82 10.44 21.76
N ALA A 168 9.64 11.43 21.40
CA ALA A 168 11.08 11.33 21.59
C ALA A 168 11.45 11.05 23.06
N GLY A 169 12.32 10.06 23.28
CA GLY A 169 12.86 9.73 24.60
C GLY A 169 11.97 8.83 25.46
N VAL A 170 10.81 8.38 24.97
CA VAL A 170 10.02 7.38 25.71
C VAL A 170 10.75 6.03 25.77
N PRO A 171 10.54 5.21 26.82
CA PRO A 171 11.14 3.89 26.90
C PRO A 171 10.68 2.96 25.77
N MET A 172 11.63 2.23 25.17
CA MET A 172 11.43 1.36 24.00
C MET A 172 11.89 -0.08 24.26
N ASP A 173 11.85 -0.52 25.52
CA ASP A 173 12.39 -1.82 25.92
C ASP A 173 11.49 -2.98 25.51
N SER A 174 10.18 -2.78 25.69
CA SER A 174 9.15 -3.75 25.33
C SER A 174 7.94 -3.02 24.77
N VAL A 175 7.65 -3.19 23.49
CA VAL A 175 6.49 -2.57 22.84
C VAL A 175 5.51 -3.65 22.43
N VAL A 176 4.23 -3.43 22.70
CA VAL A 176 3.15 -4.30 22.22
C VAL A 176 2.43 -3.60 21.08
N GLN A 177 2.23 -4.30 19.98
CA GLN A 177 1.49 -3.81 18.83
C GLN A 177 0.26 -4.67 18.57
N PHE A 178 -0.89 -4.03 18.46
CA PHE A 178 -2.11 -4.65 17.94
C PHE A 178 -2.17 -4.44 16.43
N GLY A 179 -2.38 -5.52 15.69
CA GLY A 179 -2.46 -5.51 14.23
C GLY A 179 -1.14 -5.88 13.54
N ALA A 180 -1.21 -6.84 12.61
CA ALA A 180 -0.12 -7.33 11.77
C ALA A 180 -0.47 -7.27 10.27
N GLY A 181 -1.51 -6.50 9.90
CA GLY A 181 -1.87 -6.20 8.51
C GLY A 181 -0.88 -5.28 7.79
N GLY A 182 -1.23 -4.79 6.60
CA GLY A 182 -0.31 -3.96 5.80
C GLY A 182 0.15 -2.66 6.49
N ALA A 183 -0.71 -2.03 7.30
CA ALA A 183 -0.33 -0.88 8.14
C ALA A 183 0.52 -1.32 9.34
N GLY A 184 0.06 -2.34 10.08
CA GLY A 184 0.80 -2.96 11.18
C GLY A 184 2.22 -3.41 10.79
N ALA A 185 2.42 -3.95 9.59
CA ALA A 185 3.74 -4.31 9.08
C ALA A 185 4.67 -3.09 8.95
N ALA A 186 4.14 -1.96 8.48
CA ALA A 186 4.91 -0.71 8.36
C ALA A 186 5.22 -0.11 9.73
N VAL A 187 4.26 -0.14 10.66
CA VAL A 187 4.43 0.35 12.05
C VAL A 187 5.44 -0.52 12.81
N ALA A 188 5.35 -1.84 12.72
CA ALA A 188 6.27 -2.77 13.38
C ALA A 188 7.72 -2.57 12.89
N HIS A 189 7.88 -2.39 11.57
CA HIS A 189 9.18 -2.07 10.97
C HIS A 189 9.73 -0.73 11.48
N ALA A 190 8.87 0.30 11.57
CA ALA A 190 9.24 1.60 12.10
C ALA A 190 9.65 1.53 13.59
N LEU A 191 8.89 0.83 14.43
CA LEU A 191 9.19 0.66 15.86
C LEU A 191 10.56 0.01 16.09
N LEU A 192 10.88 -1.06 15.35
CA LEU A 192 12.19 -1.71 15.41
C LEU A 192 13.30 -0.78 14.89
N SER A 193 13.05 -0.03 13.82
CA SER A 193 14.00 0.96 13.30
C SER A 193 14.24 2.12 14.26
N LEU A 194 13.27 2.45 15.12
CA LEU A 194 13.37 3.45 16.18
C LEU A 194 14.05 2.93 17.45
N GLY A 195 14.41 1.64 17.50
CA GLY A 195 15.15 1.04 18.61
C GLY A 195 14.33 0.22 19.59
N ALA A 196 13.11 -0.20 19.23
CA ALA A 196 12.37 -1.16 20.05
C ALA A 196 13.18 -2.45 20.25
N ARG A 197 13.48 -2.82 21.50
CA ARG A 197 14.32 -4.00 21.82
C ARG A 197 13.54 -5.31 21.75
N ARG A 198 12.28 -5.26 22.22
CA ARG A 198 11.32 -6.36 22.12
C ARG A 198 10.01 -5.83 21.55
N LEU A 199 9.48 -6.53 20.56
CA LEU A 199 8.18 -6.24 19.96
C LEU A 199 7.27 -7.47 20.10
N THR A 200 6.09 -7.30 20.68
CA THR A 200 5.07 -8.34 20.76
C THR A 200 3.91 -7.97 19.86
N LEU A 201 3.55 -8.84 18.91
CA LEU A 201 2.43 -8.65 18.00
C LEU A 201 1.19 -9.37 18.53
N CYS A 202 0.08 -8.64 18.63
CA CYS A 202 -1.25 -9.17 18.92
C CYS A 202 -2.12 -9.06 17.67
N GLU A 203 -2.63 -10.19 17.18
CA GLU A 203 -3.42 -10.26 15.95
C GLU A 203 -4.49 -11.35 16.08
N THR A 204 -5.65 -11.12 15.46
CA THR A 204 -6.78 -12.05 15.46
C THR A 204 -6.50 -13.28 14.61
N GLU A 205 -5.66 -13.13 13.57
CA GLU A 205 -5.16 -14.18 12.69
C GLU A 205 -3.67 -14.48 13.00
N PRO A 206 -3.37 -15.46 13.87
CA PRO A 206 -2.03 -15.66 14.45
C PRO A 206 -0.95 -15.85 13.39
N GLU A 207 -1.26 -16.61 12.33
CA GLU A 207 -0.32 -16.90 11.25
C GLU A 207 0.18 -15.62 10.56
N ARG A 208 -0.64 -14.57 10.51
CA ARG A 208 -0.23 -13.28 9.93
C ARG A 208 0.84 -12.62 10.80
N ALA A 209 0.63 -12.61 12.11
CA ALA A 209 1.61 -12.09 13.05
C ALA A 209 2.89 -12.94 13.09
N GLU A 210 2.79 -14.27 13.02
CA GLU A 210 3.95 -15.16 12.97
C GLU A 210 4.81 -14.93 11.74
N ARG A 211 4.21 -14.83 10.55
CA ARG A 211 4.92 -14.50 9.31
C ARG A 211 5.59 -13.12 9.38
N LEU A 212 4.93 -12.14 9.97
CA LEU A 212 5.52 -10.81 10.15
C LEU A 212 6.68 -10.85 11.16
N ALA A 213 6.50 -11.50 12.30
CA ALA A 213 7.50 -11.65 13.35
C ALA A 213 8.77 -12.32 12.82
N ALA A 214 8.63 -13.42 12.08
CA ALA A 214 9.77 -14.13 11.49
C ALA A 214 10.59 -13.23 10.56
N ARG A 215 9.93 -12.47 9.67
CA ARG A 215 10.62 -11.54 8.75
C ARG A 215 11.32 -10.40 9.47
N LEU A 216 10.70 -9.87 10.53
CA LEU A 216 11.28 -8.77 11.30
C LEU A 216 12.45 -9.25 12.17
N ALA A 217 12.33 -10.42 12.78
CA ALA A 217 13.41 -11.03 13.55
C ALA A 217 14.64 -11.31 12.69
N ASP A 218 14.46 -11.89 11.49
CA ASP A 218 15.55 -12.11 10.52
C ASP A 218 16.23 -10.79 10.11
N ARG A 219 15.43 -9.75 9.84
CA ARG A 219 15.95 -8.46 9.37
C ARG A 219 16.71 -7.67 10.44
N PHE A 220 16.16 -7.60 11.65
CA PHE A 220 16.67 -6.71 12.70
C PHE A 220 17.52 -7.44 13.75
N GLY A 221 17.55 -8.78 13.76
CA GLY A 221 18.14 -9.55 14.85
C GLY A 221 17.45 -9.29 16.19
N ALA A 222 16.19 -8.82 16.17
CA ALA A 222 15.45 -8.39 17.35
C ALA A 222 14.55 -9.49 17.92
N SER A 223 14.16 -9.37 19.18
CA SER A 223 13.17 -10.26 19.81
C SER A 223 11.77 -9.83 19.39
N VAL A 224 11.20 -10.52 18.40
CA VAL A 224 9.82 -10.31 17.93
C VAL A 224 8.96 -11.52 18.26
N GLY A 225 7.97 -11.34 19.12
CA GLY A 225 7.05 -12.38 19.57
C GLY A 225 5.62 -12.17 19.08
N VAL A 226 4.79 -13.19 19.25
CA VAL A 226 3.34 -13.14 18.99
C VAL A 226 2.63 -13.54 20.28
N SER A 227 1.56 -12.83 20.65
CA SER A 227 0.72 -13.19 21.79
C SER A 227 -0.76 -13.16 21.41
N GLY A 228 -1.46 -14.24 21.76
CA GLY A 228 -2.93 -14.30 21.74
C GLY A 228 -3.58 -13.73 23.00
N ASP A 229 -2.80 -13.47 24.05
CA ASP A 229 -3.28 -12.86 25.29
C ASP A 229 -2.72 -11.43 25.41
N ALA A 230 -3.63 -10.47 25.20
CA ALA A 230 -3.31 -9.04 25.26
C ALA A 230 -2.95 -8.59 26.69
N ALA A 231 -3.60 -9.13 27.71
CA ALA A 231 -3.34 -8.75 29.10
C ALA A 231 -1.95 -9.22 29.53
N LEU A 232 -1.59 -10.45 29.17
CA LEU A 232 -0.25 -10.99 29.41
C LEU A 232 0.82 -10.20 28.66
N ALA A 233 0.57 -9.86 27.39
CA ALA A 233 1.53 -9.09 26.59
C ALA A 233 1.80 -7.70 27.18
N LEU A 234 0.79 -7.07 27.78
CA LEU A 234 0.88 -5.71 28.31
C LEU A 234 1.44 -5.60 29.72
N ALA A 235 1.51 -6.70 30.47
CA ALA A 235 1.93 -6.70 31.88
C ALA A 235 3.32 -6.03 32.09
N ASP A 236 4.26 -6.27 31.18
CA ASP A 236 5.63 -5.76 31.22
C ASP A 236 5.96 -4.81 30.04
N ALA A 237 4.95 -4.23 29.40
CA ALA A 237 5.14 -3.36 28.24
C ALA A 237 5.56 -1.94 28.65
N SER A 238 6.57 -1.40 27.97
CA SER A 238 6.95 0.01 28.01
C SER A 238 5.98 0.90 27.22
N GLY A 239 5.30 0.33 26.23
CA GLY A 239 4.36 1.06 25.38
C GLY A 239 3.46 0.15 24.55
N LEU A 240 2.34 0.72 24.08
CA LEU A 240 1.36 0.07 23.24
C LEU A 240 1.15 0.88 21.96
N VAL A 241 1.01 0.18 20.83
CA VAL A 241 0.58 0.76 19.55
C VAL A 241 -0.59 -0.04 19.00
N ASN A 242 -1.61 0.64 18.49
CA ASN A 242 -2.73 0.03 17.76
C ASN A 242 -2.61 0.41 16.27
N ALA A 243 -2.55 -0.59 15.38
CA ALA A 243 -2.16 -0.42 13.98
C ALA A 243 -3.05 -1.15 12.96
#